data_AF-A0A412H8U9-F1
#
_entry.id   AF-A0A412H8U9-F1
#
_cell.length_a   1.000
_cell.length_b   1.000
_cell.length_c   1.000
_cell.angle_alpha   90.00
_cell.angle_beta   90.00
_cell.angle_gamma   90.00
#
_symmetry.space_group_name_H-M   'P 1'
#
loop_
_entity.id
_entity.type
_entity.pdbx_description
1 polymer ?
#
loop_
_entity_poly.entity_id
_entity_poly.type
_entity_poly.pdbx_seq_one_letter_code
_entity_poly.pdbx_strand_id
1 'polypeptide(L)'
;MFRMKKQEYKEQERHYYFFDYLFWLGEITWEHYHKVSFKQPRGSDMLWACITFFIFMPVLTIGGHFLDDLAFEVFGAVLLIVFSVSVFMTDRLFGKIYPPSRRKAVMQHYAGRKFSPFRRNLFFFPLYLLLIPAMVLLGTALKWITEILK
;
A
#
# COMPACT_ATOMS: atom_id res chain seq x y z
N MET A 1 -23.06 -10.38 -28.65
CA MET A 1 -23.77 -10.39 -27.34
C MET A 1 -23.18 -11.37 -26.32
N PHE A 2 -22.88 -12.63 -26.71
CA PHE A 2 -22.32 -13.66 -25.79
C PHE A 2 -20.98 -13.30 -25.12
N ARG A 3 -20.09 -12.56 -25.80
CA ARG A 3 -18.78 -12.15 -25.24
C ARG A 3 -18.92 -11.16 -24.07
N MET A 4 -19.94 -10.29 -24.10
CA MET A 4 -20.20 -9.31 -23.03
C MET A 4 -20.72 -9.99 -21.76
N LYS A 5 -21.70 -10.90 -21.87
CA LYS A 5 -22.22 -11.65 -20.71
C LYS A 5 -21.14 -12.49 -20.02
N LYS A 6 -20.18 -13.04 -20.79
CA LYS A 6 -19.03 -13.80 -20.24
C LYS A 6 -18.00 -12.90 -19.55
N GLN A 7 -17.88 -11.64 -19.95
CA GLN A 7 -17.05 -10.64 -19.28
C GLN A 7 -17.71 -10.13 -18.00
N GLU A 8 -19.01 -9.83 -18.03
CA GLU A 8 -19.78 -9.46 -16.83
C GLU A 8 -19.77 -10.58 -15.78
N TYR A 9 -19.96 -11.85 -16.19
CA TYR A 9 -19.90 -12.99 -15.27
C TYR A 9 -18.51 -13.16 -14.63
N LYS A 10 -17.43 -12.97 -15.41
CA LYS A 10 -16.05 -12.97 -14.89
C LYS A 10 -15.71 -11.74 -14.04
N GLU A 11 -16.40 -10.63 -14.23
CA GLU A 11 -16.27 -9.45 -13.36
C GLU A 11 -17.01 -9.65 -12.05
N GLN A 12 -18.12 -10.38 -12.05
CA GLN A 12 -18.92 -10.68 -10.87
C GLN A 12 -18.27 -11.73 -9.94
N GLU A 13 -17.47 -12.66 -10.48
CA GLU A 13 -16.64 -13.62 -9.71
C GLU A 13 -15.27 -13.06 -9.26
N ARG A 14 -14.95 -11.80 -9.54
CA ARG A 14 -13.63 -11.26 -9.22
C ARG A 14 -13.50 -11.03 -7.72
N HIS A 15 -12.51 -11.67 -7.10
CA HIS A 15 -12.20 -11.43 -5.68
C HIS A 15 -11.57 -10.04 -5.48
N TYR A 16 -12.16 -9.26 -4.57
CA TYR A 16 -11.65 -7.96 -4.15
C TYR A 16 -10.93 -8.10 -2.81
N TYR A 17 -9.71 -7.59 -2.74
CA TYR A 17 -8.84 -7.68 -1.59
C TYR A 17 -8.77 -6.36 -0.82
N PHE A 18 -8.13 -6.40 0.34
CA PHE A 18 -7.86 -5.24 1.18
C PHE A 18 -7.27 -4.04 0.42
N PHE A 19 -6.29 -4.28 -0.46
CA PHE A 19 -5.67 -3.24 -1.28
C PHE A 19 -6.63 -2.64 -2.32
N ASP A 20 -7.56 -3.42 -2.86
CA ASP A 20 -8.59 -2.91 -3.78
C ASP A 20 -9.51 -1.90 -3.08
N TYR A 21 -9.83 -2.16 -1.80
CA TYR A 21 -10.61 -1.23 -1.00
C TYR A 21 -9.82 0.05 -0.62
N LEU A 22 -8.54 -0.08 -0.28
CA LEU A 22 -7.64 1.06 -0.03
C LEU A 22 -7.53 1.96 -1.27
N PHE A 23 -7.35 1.34 -2.44
CA PHE A 23 -7.31 2.05 -3.71
C PHE A 23 -8.60 2.84 -3.93
N TRP A 24 -9.76 2.20 -3.78
CA TRP A 24 -11.07 2.85 -3.90
C TRP A 24 -11.23 4.01 -2.90
N LEU A 25 -10.80 3.81 -1.66
CA LEU A 25 -10.88 4.84 -0.62
C LEU A 25 -10.04 6.07 -0.96
N GLY A 26 -8.85 5.88 -1.54
CA GLY A 26 -8.00 6.96 -2.03
C GLY A 26 -8.60 7.69 -3.21
N GLU A 27 -9.08 6.97 -4.23
CA GLU A 27 -9.73 7.57 -5.41
C GLU A 27 -10.98 8.38 -5.03
N ILE A 28 -11.85 7.85 -4.18
CA ILE A 28 -13.04 8.58 -3.74
C ILE A 28 -12.68 9.80 -2.89
N THR A 29 -11.64 9.71 -2.05
CA THR A 29 -11.14 10.84 -1.26
C THR A 29 -10.61 11.93 -2.19
N TRP A 30 -9.86 11.56 -3.23
CA TRP A 30 -9.42 12.46 -4.27
C TRP A 30 -10.63 13.10 -4.98
N GLU A 31 -11.58 12.32 -5.49
CA GLU A 31 -12.77 12.85 -6.17
C GLU A 31 -13.56 13.87 -5.34
N HIS A 32 -13.74 13.60 -4.03
CA HIS A 32 -14.51 14.49 -3.15
C HIS A 32 -13.76 15.76 -2.72
N TYR A 33 -12.43 15.72 -2.61
CA TYR A 33 -11.67 16.79 -1.96
C TYR A 33 -10.58 17.43 -2.83
N HIS A 34 -10.24 16.89 -3.99
CA HIS A 34 -9.19 17.47 -4.86
C HIS A 34 -9.50 18.91 -5.29
N LYS A 35 -10.79 19.28 -5.39
CA LYS A 35 -11.23 20.64 -5.71
C LYS A 35 -10.95 21.66 -4.59
N VAL A 36 -10.84 21.20 -3.35
CA VAL A 36 -10.59 22.05 -2.17
C VAL A 36 -9.10 22.01 -1.80
N SER A 37 -8.43 20.88 -2.01
CA SER A 37 -7.01 20.71 -1.75
C SER A 37 -6.40 19.70 -2.71
N PHE A 38 -5.44 20.14 -3.51
CA PHE A 38 -4.66 19.27 -4.40
C PHE A 38 -3.76 18.28 -3.62
N LYS A 39 -3.59 18.44 -2.30
CA LYS A 39 -2.74 17.57 -1.47
C LYS A 39 -3.40 16.24 -1.09
N GLN A 40 -4.60 15.94 -1.58
CA GLN A 40 -5.26 14.69 -1.23
C GLN A 40 -4.56 13.50 -1.89
N PRO A 41 -4.43 12.36 -1.19
CA PRO A 41 -3.80 11.18 -1.78
C PRO A 41 -4.74 10.55 -2.82
N ARG A 42 -4.23 10.24 -4.02
CA ARG A 42 -4.92 9.38 -5.00
C ARG A 42 -4.91 7.92 -4.53
N GLY A 43 -5.71 7.06 -5.16
CA GLY A 43 -5.70 5.62 -4.87
C GLY A 43 -4.33 4.98 -5.08
N SER A 44 -3.60 5.43 -6.11
CA SER A 44 -2.20 5.04 -6.34
C SER A 44 -1.28 5.44 -5.19
N ASP A 45 -1.47 6.65 -4.66
CA ASP A 45 -0.62 7.20 -3.59
C ASP A 45 -0.88 6.46 -2.28
N MET A 46 -2.13 6.05 -2.02
CA MET A 46 -2.48 5.19 -0.89
C MET A 46 -1.84 3.80 -1.00
N LEU A 47 -1.89 3.17 -2.17
CA LEU A 47 -1.23 1.88 -2.39
C LEU A 47 0.28 1.98 -2.20
N TRP A 48 0.90 3.05 -2.73
CA TRP A 48 2.33 3.27 -2.58
C TRP A 48 2.72 3.52 -1.12
N ALA A 49 1.92 4.29 -0.36
CA ALA A 49 2.13 4.45 1.08
C ALA A 49 2.10 3.11 1.82
N CYS A 50 1.21 2.19 1.45
CA CYS A 50 1.20 0.84 2.04
C CYS A 50 2.45 0.03 1.69
N ILE A 51 2.94 0.08 0.45
CA ILE A 51 4.18 -0.61 0.07
C ILE A 51 5.36 -0.07 0.87
N THR A 52 5.49 1.25 0.95
CA THR A 52 6.52 1.92 1.75
C THR A 52 6.46 1.49 3.21
N PHE A 53 5.26 1.50 3.79
CA PHE A 53 5.09 1.23 5.20
C PHE A 53 5.28 -0.24 5.58
N PHE A 54 4.79 -1.17 4.76
CA PHE A 54 4.85 -2.62 5.06
C PHE A 54 6.10 -3.33 4.52
N ILE A 55 6.83 -2.73 3.58
CA ILE A 55 8.03 -3.36 3.00
C ILE A 55 9.27 -2.54 3.33
N PHE A 56 9.28 -1.25 2.97
CA PHE A 56 10.48 -0.43 3.08
C PHE A 56 10.90 -0.21 4.54
N MET A 57 9.95 0.13 5.42
CA MET A 57 10.24 0.33 6.85
C MET A 57 10.76 -0.94 7.54
N PRO A 58 10.12 -2.12 7.43
CA PRO A 58 10.66 -3.35 8.01
C PRO A 58 12.04 -3.73 7.48
N VAL A 59 12.29 -3.56 6.17
CA VAL A 59 13.60 -3.85 5.58
C VAL A 59 14.69 -2.93 6.16
N LEU A 60 14.41 -1.64 6.33
CA LEU A 60 15.33 -0.71 6.99
C LEU A 60 15.57 -1.09 8.46
N THR A 61 14.51 -1.43 9.20
CA THR A 61 14.63 -1.84 10.61
C THR A 61 15.48 -3.10 10.76
N ILE A 62 15.29 -4.10 9.89
CA ILE A 62 16.11 -5.32 9.88
C ILE A 62 17.56 -4.99 9.51
N GLY A 63 17.78 -4.17 8.47
CA GLY A 63 19.10 -3.73 8.05
C GLY A 63 19.86 -3.03 9.19
N GLY A 64 19.21 -2.10 9.88
CA GLY A 64 19.82 -1.37 11.00
C GLY A 64 20.07 -2.23 12.25
N HIS A 65 19.43 -3.40 12.34
CA HIS A 65 19.67 -4.34 13.44
C HIS A 65 20.88 -5.25 13.18
N PHE A 66 21.15 -5.61 11.92
CA PHE A 66 22.18 -6.60 11.58
C PHE A 66 23.43 -6.04 10.90
N LEU A 67 23.36 -4.87 10.29
CA LEU A 67 24.48 -4.27 9.59
C LEU A 67 25.29 -3.38 10.53
N ASP A 68 26.60 -3.31 10.32
CA ASP A 68 27.45 -2.31 10.96
C ASP A 68 27.16 -0.90 10.41
N ASP A 69 27.64 0.14 11.09
CA ASP A 69 27.29 1.53 10.79
C ASP A 69 27.57 1.92 9.32
N LEU A 70 28.71 1.46 8.76
CA LEU A 70 29.10 1.78 7.38
C LEU A 70 28.26 1.01 6.36
N ALA A 71 28.05 -0.29 6.58
CA ALA A 71 27.22 -1.11 5.72
C ALA A 71 25.75 -0.66 5.76
N PHE A 72 25.25 -0.24 6.92
CA PHE A 72 23.92 0.33 7.07
C PHE A 72 23.78 1.66 6.34
N GLU A 73 24.76 2.55 6.41
CA GLU A 73 24.73 3.82 5.69
C GLU A 73 24.68 3.61 4.17
N VAL A 74 25.56 2.74 3.63
CA VAL A 74 25.57 2.40 2.21
C VAL A 74 24.27 1.71 1.79
N PHE A 75 23.78 0.77 2.59
CA PHE A 75 22.51 0.08 2.35
C PHE A 75 21.32 1.05 2.35
N GLY A 76 21.27 1.95 3.34
CA GLY A 76 20.25 3.00 3.45
C GLY A 76 20.29 3.95 2.26
N ALA A 77 21.48 4.36 1.81
CA ALA A 77 21.66 5.20 0.64
C ALA A 77 21.16 4.51 -0.64
N VAL A 78 21.49 3.23 -0.86
CA VAL A 78 21.01 2.44 -2.00
C VAL A 78 19.48 2.32 -1.95
N LEU A 79 18.92 1.99 -0.78
CA LEU A 79 17.48 1.90 -0.60
C LEU A 79 16.78 3.23 -0.85
N LEU A 80 17.35 4.35 -0.41
CA LEU A 80 16.82 5.68 -0.70
C LEU A 80 16.81 5.98 -2.21
N ILE A 81 17.87 5.63 -2.93
CA ILE A 81 17.90 5.80 -4.40
C ILE A 81 16.81 4.96 -5.05
N VAL A 82 16.68 3.68 -4.69
CA VAL A 82 15.62 2.78 -5.19
C VAL A 82 14.24 3.34 -4.87
N PHE A 83 14.06 3.85 -3.64
CA PHE A 83 12.82 4.45 -3.18
C PHE A 83 12.47 5.69 -3.99
N SER A 84 13.40 6.64 -4.16
CA SER A 84 13.19 7.84 -4.97
C SER A 84 12.84 7.48 -6.41
N VAL A 85 13.56 6.56 -7.04
CA VAL A 85 13.24 6.08 -8.40
C VAL A 85 11.83 5.47 -8.43
N SER A 86 11.45 4.71 -7.40
CA SER A 86 10.10 4.14 -7.31
C SER A 86 9.02 5.22 -7.21
N VAL A 87 9.25 6.32 -6.47
CA VAL A 87 8.33 7.47 -6.37
C VAL A 87 8.09 8.07 -7.74
N PHE A 88 9.15 8.40 -8.47
CA PHE A 88 9.03 9.00 -9.80
C PHE A 88 8.40 8.05 -10.82
N MET A 89 8.64 6.75 -10.68
CA MET A 89 8.09 5.73 -11.56
C MET A 89 6.74 5.19 -11.09
N THR A 90 6.16 5.72 -10.01
CA THR A 90 4.90 5.25 -9.40
C THR A 90 3.81 5.09 -10.46
N ASP A 91 3.50 6.12 -11.23
CA ASP A 91 2.42 6.06 -12.22
C ASP A 91 2.67 4.98 -13.30
N ARG A 92 3.93 4.80 -13.72
CA ARG A 92 4.32 3.83 -14.75
C ARG A 92 4.39 2.39 -14.23
N LEU A 93 4.88 2.20 -13.00
CA LEU A 93 4.99 0.90 -12.33
C LEU A 93 3.63 0.42 -11.84
N PHE A 94 2.84 1.29 -11.20
CA PHE A 94 1.47 0.97 -10.81
C PHE A 94 0.54 0.78 -11.99
N GLY A 95 0.78 1.44 -13.13
CA GLY A 95 0.04 1.14 -14.36
C GLY A 95 0.18 -0.31 -14.80
N LYS A 96 1.33 -0.94 -14.50
CA LYS A 96 1.61 -2.36 -14.79
C LYS A 96 1.15 -3.30 -13.66
N ILE A 97 1.44 -2.96 -12.41
CA ILE A 97 1.10 -3.79 -11.23
C ILE A 97 -0.41 -3.75 -10.94
N TYR A 98 -1.04 -2.61 -11.19
CA TYR A 98 -2.45 -2.37 -10.93
C TYR A 98 -3.14 -1.82 -12.19
N PRO A 99 -3.52 -2.72 -13.13
CA PRO A 99 -3.91 -2.34 -14.48
C PRO A 99 -5.21 -1.52 -14.52
N PRO A 100 -5.41 -0.67 -15.55
CA PRO A 100 -6.60 0.16 -15.68
C PRO A 100 -7.92 -0.61 -15.63
N SER A 101 -7.94 -1.85 -16.15
CA SER A 101 -9.11 -2.73 -16.09
C SER A 101 -9.50 -3.13 -14.67
N ARG A 102 -8.52 -3.34 -13.78
CA ARG A 102 -8.76 -3.63 -12.36
C ARG A 102 -9.25 -2.38 -11.64
N ARG A 103 -8.62 -1.22 -11.87
CA ARG A 103 -9.06 0.07 -11.33
C ARG A 103 -10.53 0.35 -11.64
N LYS A 104 -10.92 0.18 -12.90
CA LYS A 104 -12.31 0.38 -13.34
C LYS A 104 -13.27 -0.59 -12.66
N ALA A 105 -12.92 -1.88 -12.59
CA ALA A 105 -13.74 -2.90 -11.92
C ALA A 105 -13.90 -2.64 -10.41
N VAL A 106 -12.86 -2.11 -9.75
CA VAL A 106 -12.88 -1.72 -8.33
C VAL A 106 -13.80 -0.52 -8.11
N MET A 107 -13.67 0.51 -8.95
CA MET A 107 -14.54 1.68 -8.89
C MET A 107 -16.02 1.32 -9.12
N GLN A 108 -16.30 0.41 -10.05
CA GLN A 108 -17.66 -0.07 -10.32
C GLN A 108 -18.22 -0.90 -9.17
N HIS A 109 -17.42 -1.83 -8.62
CA HIS A 109 -17.85 -2.68 -7.51
C HIS A 109 -18.25 -1.88 -6.26
N TYR A 110 -17.52 -0.80 -5.97
CA TYR A 110 -17.79 0.05 -4.81
C TYR A 110 -18.60 1.32 -5.15
N ALA A 111 -19.12 1.48 -6.36
CA ALA A 111 -19.85 2.68 -6.79
C ALA A 111 -21.08 2.99 -5.91
N GLY A 112 -21.75 1.97 -5.36
CA GLY A 112 -22.90 2.14 -4.46
C GLY A 112 -22.53 2.40 -2.99
N ARG A 113 -21.24 2.37 -2.63
CA ARG A 113 -20.81 2.56 -1.24
C ARG A 113 -20.72 4.04 -0.91
N LYS A 114 -21.53 4.48 0.05
CA LYS A 114 -21.50 5.86 0.55
C LYS A 114 -20.16 6.16 1.23
N PHE A 115 -19.45 7.15 0.72
CA PHE A 115 -18.24 7.67 1.36
C PHE A 115 -18.56 8.33 2.70
N SER A 116 -17.65 8.20 3.67
CA SER A 116 -17.75 8.92 4.95
C SER A 116 -16.34 9.18 5.48
N PRO A 117 -16.00 10.43 5.84
CA PRO A 117 -14.70 10.77 6.44
C PRO A 117 -14.42 9.98 7.73
N PHE A 118 -15.47 9.70 8.51
CA PHE A 118 -15.37 8.88 9.71
C PHE A 118 -14.96 7.43 9.37
N ARG A 119 -15.56 6.83 8.33
CA ARG A 119 -15.21 5.48 7.87
C ARG A 119 -13.79 5.40 7.31
N ARG A 120 -13.31 6.47 6.67
CA ARG A 120 -11.91 6.58 6.23
C ARG A 120 -10.95 6.50 7.43
N ASN A 121 -11.14 7.37 8.43
CA ASN A 121 -10.26 7.42 9.59
C ASN A 121 -10.35 6.14 10.45
N LEU A 122 -11.56 5.58 10.61
CA LEU A 122 -11.78 4.29 11.29
C LEU A 122 -11.07 3.14 10.59
N PHE A 123 -10.82 3.22 9.29
CA PHE A 123 -10.11 2.18 8.54
C PHE A 123 -8.59 2.25 8.69
N PHE A 124 -8.02 3.45 8.78
CA PHE A 124 -6.59 3.61 9.07
C PHE A 124 -6.26 3.33 10.53
N PHE A 125 -7.20 3.54 11.44
CA PHE A 125 -7.05 3.26 12.88
C PHE A 125 -6.53 1.84 13.19
N PRO A 126 -7.14 0.73 12.71
CA PRO A 126 -6.62 -0.61 12.95
C PRO A 126 -5.28 -0.87 12.27
N LEU A 127 -4.98 -0.17 11.17
CA LEU A 127 -3.71 -0.27 10.45
C LEU A 127 -2.56 0.30 11.29
N TYR A 128 -2.79 1.45 11.93
CA TYR A 128 -1.87 2.02 12.92
C TYR A 128 -1.82 1.18 14.20
N LEU A 129 -2.95 0.64 14.65
CA LEU A 129 -2.99 -0.22 15.83
C LEU A 129 -2.19 -1.52 15.61
N LEU A 130 -2.29 -2.14 14.43
CA LEU A 130 -1.56 -3.35 14.04
C LEU A 130 -0.06 -3.12 13.91
N LEU A 131 0.39 -1.87 13.72
CA LEU A 131 1.81 -1.54 13.73
C LEU A 131 2.44 -1.85 15.09
N ILE A 132 1.74 -1.57 16.18
CA ILE A 132 2.26 -1.73 17.54
C ILE A 132 2.68 -3.19 17.80
N PRO A 133 1.80 -4.20 17.66
CA PRO A 133 2.20 -5.59 17.83
C PRO A 133 3.18 -6.05 16.73
N ALA A 134 3.10 -5.52 15.50
CA ALA A 134 4.06 -5.87 14.45
C ALA A 134 5.49 -5.44 14.81
N MET A 135 5.67 -4.24 15.37
CA MET A 135 6.97 -3.75 15.83
C MET A 135 7.48 -4.53 17.05
N VAL A 136 6.59 -4.91 17.97
CA VAL A 136 6.94 -5.76 19.12
C VAL A 136 7.38 -7.15 18.66
N LEU A 137 6.62 -7.78 17.76
CA LEU A 137 6.95 -9.08 17.17
C LEU A 137 8.24 -9.04 16.36
N LEU A 138 8.48 -7.95 15.62
CA LEU A 138 9.72 -7.76 14.90
C LEU A 138 10.91 -7.69 15.87
N GLY A 139 10.79 -6.91 16.95
CA GLY A 139 11.84 -6.83 17.98
C GLY A 139 12.12 -8.16 18.66
N THR A 140 11.09 -8.93 19.01
CA THR A 140 11.28 -10.27 19.62
C THR A 140 11.88 -11.27 18.64
N ALA A 141 11.44 -11.27 17.38
CA ALA A 141 12.00 -12.12 16.33
C ALA A 141 13.47 -11.80 16.07
N LEU A 142 13.83 -10.51 15.99
CA LEU A 142 15.21 -10.06 15.81
C LEU A 142 16.11 -10.53 16.96
N LYS A 143 15.64 -10.37 18.20
CA LYS A 143 16.35 -10.87 19.39
C LYS A 143 16.57 -12.38 19.34
N TRP A 144 15.53 -13.15 19.01
CA TRP A 144 15.62 -14.60 18.90
C TRP A 144 16.59 -15.04 17.80
N ILE A 145 16.58 -14.38 16.64
CA ILE A 145 17.52 -14.64 15.55
C ILE A 145 18.97 -14.37 16.00
N THR A 146 19.23 -13.29 16.74
CA THR A 146 20.57 -13.03 17.28
C THR A 146 21.03 -14.04 18.32
N GLU A 147 20.12 -14.64 19.10
CA GLU A 147 20.45 -15.72 20.02
C GLU A 147 20.83 -17.02 19.29
N ILE A 148 20.25 -17.28 18.11
CA ILE A 148 20.59 -18.44 17.26
C ILE A 148 21.91 -18.24 16.50
N LEU A 149 22.21 -17.02 16.08
CA LEU A 149 23.40 -16.70 15.28
C LEU A 149 24.69 -16.56 16.10
N LYS A 150 24.59 -16.59 17.44
CA LYS A 150 25.73 -16.62 18.38
C LYS A 150 26.18 -18.05 18.65
#